data_AF-A0A840GAL1-F1
#
_entry.id   AF-A0A840GAL1-F1
#
_cell.length_a   1.000
_cell.length_b   1.000
_cell.length_c   1.000
_cell.angle_alpha   90.00
_cell.angle_beta   90.00
_cell.angle_gamma   90.00
#
_symmetry.space_group_name_H-M   'P 1'
#
loop_
_entity.id
_entity.type
_entity.pdbx_description
1 polymer ?
#
loop_
_entity_poly.entity_id
_entity_poly.type
_entity_poly.pdbx_seq_one_letter_code
_entity_poly.pdbx_strand_id
1 'polypeptide(L)'
;MNMTEEKMADGAAFVLANAMPEDGLGERVKAVREGLGLNHDGLSNLTKLADVEGRGISRTSIRGYELGTYKPGARELRILSLALKRSPSWLVFGKEDALASDGGAGDLNDRKPAPAARWFDLAFPLLAFSQLAQDEKRQLVGLVETLLRLKIGEVRFRSMRAFLEDFLDALQDAARDRAQHHDLKPESMKQVLLSTAEDMKKKHGEEEANLLLATLMPFIEFWGASNK
;
A
#
# COMPACT_ATOMS: atom_id res chain seq x y z
N MET A 1 -21.10 -1.57 -56.63
CA MET A 1 -21.17 -0.81 -55.35
C MET A 1 -21.77 -1.76 -54.33
N ASN A 2 -20.92 -2.33 -53.48
CA ASN A 2 -21.19 -3.53 -52.67
C ASN A 2 -22.15 -3.20 -51.51
N MET A 3 -23.39 -3.69 -51.58
CA MET A 3 -24.41 -3.55 -50.52
C MET A 3 -24.48 -4.78 -49.57
N THR A 4 -23.59 -5.76 -49.72
CA THR A 4 -23.66 -7.03 -48.98
C THR A 4 -22.65 -7.17 -47.83
N GLU A 5 -21.57 -6.37 -47.79
CA GLU A 5 -20.57 -6.44 -46.71
C GLU A 5 -20.97 -5.63 -45.47
N GLU A 6 -21.71 -4.53 -45.63
CA GLU A 6 -22.08 -3.64 -44.52
C GLU A 6 -23.11 -4.27 -43.57
N LYS A 7 -24.00 -5.15 -44.07
CA LYS A 7 -24.98 -5.87 -43.25
C LYS A 7 -24.41 -7.02 -42.42
N MET A 8 -23.19 -7.52 -42.72
CA MET A 8 -22.56 -8.57 -41.93
C MET A 8 -21.75 -8.02 -40.75
N ALA A 9 -21.21 -6.80 -40.85
CA ALA A 9 -20.49 -6.15 -39.76
C ALA A 9 -21.44 -5.73 -38.61
N ASP A 10 -22.65 -5.28 -38.94
CA ASP A 10 -23.64 -4.80 -37.98
C ASP A 10 -24.25 -5.96 -37.15
N GLY A 11 -24.34 -7.16 -37.74
CA GLY A 11 -24.76 -8.37 -37.03
C GLY A 11 -23.76 -8.85 -35.97
N ALA A 12 -22.46 -8.72 -36.22
CA ALA A 12 -21.42 -9.12 -35.27
C ALA A 12 -21.33 -8.16 -34.06
N ALA A 13 -21.54 -6.86 -34.29
CA ALA A 13 -21.61 -5.87 -33.22
C ALA A 13 -22.83 -6.05 -32.31
N PHE A 14 -23.99 -6.44 -32.87
CA PHE A 14 -25.19 -6.75 -32.10
C PHE A 14 -25.09 -8.05 -31.28
N VAL A 15 -24.36 -9.06 -31.78
CA VAL A 15 -24.13 -10.32 -31.03
C VAL A 15 -23.21 -10.11 -29.83
N LEU A 16 -22.25 -9.18 -29.89
CA LEU A 16 -21.42 -8.80 -28.73
C LEU A 16 -22.19 -8.03 -27.64
N ALA A 17 -23.35 -7.46 -27.97
CA ALA A 17 -24.21 -6.77 -27.01
C ALA A 17 -25.14 -7.71 -26.21
N ASN A 18 -25.18 -9.01 -26.55
CA ASN A 18 -26.04 -10.01 -25.89
C ASN A 18 -25.27 -11.05 -25.04
N ALA A 19 -23.94 -10.95 -24.94
CA ALA A 19 -23.19 -11.74 -23.97
C ALA A 19 -23.53 -11.23 -22.57
N MET A 20 -23.92 -12.13 -21.66
CA MET A 20 -24.14 -11.74 -20.28
C MET A 20 -22.82 -11.22 -19.71
N PRO A 21 -22.83 -10.22 -18.82
CA PRO A 21 -21.60 -9.61 -18.33
C PRO A 21 -20.60 -10.64 -17.77
N GLU A 22 -21.12 -11.65 -17.06
CA GLU A 22 -20.34 -12.75 -16.49
C GLU A 22 -19.73 -13.72 -17.50
N ASP A 23 -20.06 -13.60 -18.78
CA ASP A 23 -19.45 -14.40 -19.84
C ASP A 23 -17.94 -14.07 -19.92
N GLY A 24 -17.12 -15.12 -20.01
CA GLY A 24 -15.66 -15.00 -19.94
C GLY A 24 -15.06 -14.87 -18.52
N LEU A 25 -15.85 -14.95 -17.44
CA LEU A 25 -15.31 -14.96 -16.07
C LEU A 25 -14.29 -16.09 -15.88
N GLY A 26 -14.60 -17.28 -16.38
CA GLY A 26 -13.71 -18.43 -16.31
C GLY A 26 -12.35 -18.17 -16.95
N GLU A 27 -12.34 -17.55 -18.13
CA GLU A 27 -11.12 -17.19 -18.86
C GLU A 27 -10.30 -16.14 -18.10
N ARG A 28 -10.96 -15.15 -17.49
CA ARG A 28 -10.31 -14.14 -16.64
C ARG A 28 -9.66 -14.75 -15.41
N VAL A 29 -10.39 -15.64 -14.71
CA VAL A 29 -9.85 -16.38 -13.55
C VAL A 29 -8.64 -17.21 -13.96
N LYS A 30 -8.74 -17.93 -15.09
CA LYS A 30 -7.65 -18.72 -15.65
C LYS A 30 -6.42 -17.86 -15.96
N ALA A 31 -6.60 -16.75 -16.66
CA ALA A 31 -5.52 -15.85 -17.06
C ALA A 31 -4.76 -15.28 -15.85
N VAL A 32 -5.48 -14.84 -14.81
CA VAL A 32 -4.83 -14.32 -13.59
C VAL A 32 -4.13 -15.43 -12.82
N ARG A 33 -4.77 -16.61 -12.68
CA ARG A 33 -4.15 -17.77 -12.04
C ARG A 33 -2.82 -18.13 -12.71
N GLU A 34 -2.82 -18.22 -14.04
CA GLU A 34 -1.63 -18.54 -14.84
C GLU A 34 -0.58 -17.42 -14.77
N GLY A 35 -0.99 -16.16 -14.77
CA GLY A 35 -0.09 -15.01 -14.57
C GLY A 35 0.59 -14.99 -13.19
N LEU A 36 -0.04 -15.59 -12.17
CA LEU A 36 0.55 -15.80 -10.85
C LEU A 36 1.40 -17.07 -10.76
N GLY A 37 1.53 -17.85 -11.84
CA GLY A 37 2.26 -19.13 -11.85
C GLY A 37 1.59 -20.23 -11.03
N LEU A 38 0.29 -20.10 -10.74
CA LEU A 38 -0.44 -21.05 -9.91
C LEU A 38 -1.09 -22.14 -10.76
N ASN A 39 -1.03 -23.39 -10.30
CA ASN A 39 -1.91 -24.45 -10.78
C ASN A 39 -3.25 -24.42 -10.01
N HIS A 40 -4.22 -25.25 -10.37
CA HIS A 40 -5.52 -25.28 -9.70
C HIS A 40 -5.43 -25.64 -8.20
N ASP A 41 -4.46 -26.45 -7.80
CA ASP A 41 -4.20 -26.77 -6.39
C ASP A 41 -3.65 -25.56 -5.62
N GLY A 42 -2.77 -24.78 -6.25
CA GLY A 42 -2.22 -23.54 -5.71
C GLY A 42 -3.31 -22.50 -5.47
N LEU A 43 -4.20 -22.30 -6.44
CA LEU A 43 -5.34 -21.37 -6.26
C LEU A 43 -6.32 -21.90 -5.20
N SER A 44 -6.62 -23.19 -5.18
CA SER A 44 -7.46 -23.82 -4.13
C SER A 44 -6.89 -23.54 -2.73
N ASN A 45 -5.60 -23.74 -2.51
CA ASN A 45 -4.96 -23.44 -1.22
C ASN A 45 -4.99 -21.95 -0.89
N LEU A 46 -4.77 -21.09 -1.89
CA LEU A 46 -4.81 -19.65 -1.71
C LEU A 46 -6.23 -19.18 -1.31
N THR A 47 -7.28 -19.76 -1.90
CA THR A 47 -8.66 -19.44 -1.53
C THR A 47 -9.03 -19.86 -0.11
N LYS A 48 -8.39 -20.88 0.47
CA LYS A 48 -8.57 -21.23 1.89
C LYS A 48 -8.05 -20.15 2.82
N LEU A 49 -6.93 -19.51 2.46
CA LEU A 49 -6.35 -18.40 3.23
C LEU A 49 -7.21 -17.13 3.14
N ALA A 50 -7.92 -16.94 2.02
CA ALA A 50 -8.79 -15.80 1.78
C ALA A 50 -10.22 -15.97 2.38
N ASP A 51 -10.58 -17.18 2.79
CA ASP A 51 -11.90 -17.50 3.33
C ASP A 51 -11.87 -17.45 4.86
N VAL A 52 -12.76 -16.64 5.46
CA VAL A 52 -12.85 -16.48 6.92
C VAL A 52 -13.15 -17.81 7.62
N GLU A 53 -13.87 -18.70 6.95
CA GLU A 53 -14.23 -20.03 7.46
C GLU A 53 -13.15 -21.10 7.15
N GLY A 54 -12.08 -20.75 6.43
CA GLY A 54 -11.00 -21.65 6.05
C GLY A 54 -11.37 -22.77 5.07
N ARG A 55 -12.60 -22.77 4.52
CA ARG A 55 -13.07 -23.83 3.61
C ARG A 55 -12.49 -23.66 2.20
N GLY A 56 -12.38 -22.41 1.75
CA GLY A 56 -11.90 -22.06 0.42
C GLY A 56 -12.81 -22.59 -0.70
N ILE A 57 -12.24 -22.74 -1.89
CA ILE A 57 -12.90 -23.25 -3.09
C ILE A 57 -12.16 -24.50 -3.55
N SER A 58 -12.91 -25.58 -3.83
CA SER A 58 -12.30 -26.84 -4.25
C SER A 58 -11.61 -26.72 -5.62
N ARG A 59 -10.57 -27.52 -5.85
CA ARG A 59 -9.90 -27.61 -7.16
C ARG A 59 -10.89 -27.88 -8.30
N THR A 60 -11.83 -28.80 -8.07
CA THR A 60 -12.85 -29.17 -9.06
C THR A 60 -13.78 -27.99 -9.37
N SER A 61 -14.16 -27.23 -8.34
CA SER A 61 -14.91 -25.96 -8.43
C SER A 61 -14.22 -24.95 -9.32
N ILE A 62 -12.93 -24.68 -9.05
CA ILE A 62 -12.12 -23.75 -9.84
C ILE A 62 -12.05 -24.19 -11.31
N ARG A 63 -11.77 -25.47 -11.57
CA ARG A 63 -11.73 -26.00 -12.93
C ARG A 63 -13.08 -25.87 -13.64
N GLY A 64 -14.18 -26.12 -12.94
CA GLY A 64 -15.53 -25.95 -13.49
C GLY A 64 -15.86 -24.50 -13.84
N TYR A 65 -15.41 -23.54 -13.02
CA TYR A 65 -15.53 -22.11 -13.32
C TYR A 65 -14.72 -21.73 -14.57
N GLU A 66 -13.46 -22.18 -14.67
CA GLU A 66 -12.59 -21.89 -15.81
C GLU A 66 -13.10 -22.47 -17.13
N LEU A 67 -13.79 -23.61 -17.08
CA LEU A 67 -14.43 -24.24 -18.24
C LEU A 67 -15.83 -23.69 -18.54
N GLY A 68 -16.36 -22.80 -17.70
CA GLY A 68 -17.72 -22.28 -17.82
C GLY A 68 -18.82 -23.33 -17.56
N THR A 69 -18.50 -24.45 -16.91
CA THR A 69 -19.48 -25.52 -16.61
C THR A 69 -20.55 -25.07 -15.61
N TYR A 70 -20.19 -24.18 -14.69
CA TYR A 70 -21.12 -23.52 -13.77
C TYR A 70 -20.55 -22.16 -13.36
N LYS A 71 -21.41 -21.28 -12.87
CA LYS A 71 -21.06 -19.92 -12.46
C LYS A 71 -20.77 -19.88 -10.95
N PRO A 72 -19.74 -19.14 -10.48
CA PRO A 72 -19.50 -18.97 -9.05
C PRO A 72 -20.64 -18.19 -8.39
N GLY A 73 -21.00 -18.54 -7.16
CA GLY A 73 -21.93 -17.78 -6.35
C GLY A 73 -21.27 -16.56 -5.71
N ALA A 74 -22.06 -15.76 -4.98
CA ALA A 74 -21.55 -14.57 -4.30
C ALA A 74 -20.42 -14.87 -3.29
N ARG A 75 -20.51 -16.02 -2.61
CA ARG A 75 -19.47 -16.47 -1.67
C ARG A 75 -18.16 -16.75 -2.41
N GLU A 76 -18.20 -17.52 -3.50
CA GLU A 76 -16.98 -17.83 -4.26
C GLU A 76 -16.41 -16.61 -4.97
N LEU A 77 -17.24 -15.70 -5.48
CA LEU A 77 -16.79 -14.43 -6.06
C LEU A 77 -15.99 -13.61 -5.06
N ARG A 78 -16.48 -13.45 -3.82
CA ARG A 78 -15.76 -12.76 -2.74
C ARG A 78 -14.42 -13.43 -2.42
N ILE A 79 -14.39 -14.76 -2.36
CA ILE A 79 -13.16 -15.49 -2.04
C ILE A 79 -12.16 -15.37 -3.20
N LEU A 80 -12.61 -15.50 -4.45
CA LEU A 80 -11.78 -15.34 -5.64
C LEU A 80 -11.23 -13.92 -5.78
N SER A 81 -12.02 -12.90 -5.47
CA SER A 81 -11.58 -11.49 -5.54
C SER A 81 -10.43 -11.23 -4.56
N LEU A 82 -10.56 -11.73 -3.32
CA LEU A 82 -9.52 -11.63 -2.30
C LEU A 82 -8.28 -12.45 -2.66
N ALA A 83 -8.48 -13.69 -3.13
CA ALA A 83 -7.41 -14.61 -3.49
C ALA A 83 -6.57 -14.10 -4.67
N LEU A 84 -7.24 -13.63 -5.74
CA LEU A 84 -6.59 -13.17 -6.96
C LEU A 84 -6.16 -11.70 -6.91
N LYS A 85 -6.48 -10.99 -5.81
CA LYS A 85 -6.27 -9.55 -5.65
C LYS A 85 -6.86 -8.76 -6.82
N ARG A 86 -8.12 -9.05 -7.15
CA ARG A 86 -8.90 -8.36 -8.18
C ARG A 86 -10.26 -8.00 -7.63
N SER A 87 -10.83 -6.89 -8.06
CA SER A 87 -12.17 -6.51 -7.60
C SER A 87 -13.23 -7.51 -8.09
N PRO A 88 -14.32 -7.72 -7.33
CA PRO A 88 -15.45 -8.51 -7.81
C PRO A 88 -16.02 -7.99 -9.14
N SER A 89 -16.07 -6.66 -9.31
CA SER A 89 -16.46 -6.03 -10.57
C SER A 89 -15.55 -6.43 -11.72
N TRP A 90 -14.23 -6.44 -11.51
CA TRP A 90 -13.30 -6.88 -12.55
C TRP A 90 -13.52 -8.36 -12.92
N LEU A 91 -13.78 -9.23 -11.94
CA LEU A 91 -14.07 -10.64 -12.22
C LEU A 91 -15.35 -10.81 -13.05
N VAL A 92 -16.39 -10.04 -12.76
CA VAL A 92 -17.68 -10.13 -13.46
C VAL A 92 -17.66 -9.41 -14.80
N PHE A 93 -17.14 -8.20 -14.89
CA PHE A 93 -17.24 -7.34 -16.09
C PHE A 93 -15.96 -7.28 -16.94
N GLY A 94 -14.83 -7.80 -16.43
CA GLY A 94 -13.52 -7.71 -17.09
C GLY A 94 -12.91 -6.31 -17.12
N LYS A 95 -13.58 -5.32 -16.52
CA LYS A 95 -13.13 -3.94 -16.40
C LYS A 95 -13.19 -3.54 -14.94
N GLU A 96 -12.22 -2.75 -14.52
CA GLU A 96 -12.25 -2.12 -13.20
C GLU A 96 -13.21 -0.92 -13.32
N ASP A 97 -14.41 -1.06 -12.74
CA ASP A 97 -15.41 0.00 -12.81
C ASP A 97 -14.86 1.28 -12.16
N ALA A 98 -14.82 2.37 -12.93
CA ALA A 98 -14.57 3.72 -12.41
C ALA A 98 -15.61 4.14 -11.35
N LEU A 99 -16.76 3.44 -11.27
CA LEU A 99 -17.84 3.65 -10.31
C LEU A 99 -17.54 3.13 -8.90
N ALA A 100 -16.47 2.32 -8.70
CA ALA A 100 -16.03 1.88 -7.37
C ALA A 100 -15.23 2.97 -6.61
N SER A 101 -15.14 4.19 -7.16
CA SER A 101 -14.30 5.26 -6.61
C SER A 101 -14.87 5.97 -5.38
N ASP A 102 -16.12 5.71 -4.98
CA ASP A 102 -16.79 6.54 -3.94
C ASP A 102 -17.30 5.81 -2.68
N GLY A 103 -17.01 4.51 -2.48
CA GLY A 103 -17.44 3.90 -1.23
C GLY A 103 -17.05 2.44 -1.02
N GLY A 104 -16.10 2.23 -0.11
CA GLY A 104 -16.02 1.00 0.67
C GLY A 104 -15.15 -0.12 0.08
N ALA A 105 -14.03 -0.38 0.76
CA ALA A 105 -13.21 -1.59 0.63
C ALA A 105 -12.39 -1.78 -0.67
N GLY A 106 -11.94 -0.69 -1.28
CA GLY A 106 -10.95 -0.71 -2.37
C GLY A 106 -9.50 -0.65 -1.85
N ASP A 107 -8.80 -1.77 -2.00
CA ASP A 107 -7.35 -1.91 -2.18
C ASP A 107 -6.45 -0.74 -1.72
N LEU A 108 -5.96 -0.81 -0.47
CA LEU A 108 -5.02 0.14 0.10
C LEU A 108 -3.62 0.10 -0.54
N ASN A 109 -3.33 -0.89 -1.39
CA ASN A 109 -1.95 -1.16 -1.80
C ASN A 109 -1.58 -0.62 -3.19
N ASP A 110 -2.56 -0.36 -4.06
CA ASP A 110 -2.30 0.05 -5.46
C ASP A 110 -2.77 1.47 -5.83
N ARG A 111 -3.46 2.17 -4.92
CA ARG A 111 -3.50 3.63 -5.00
C ARG A 111 -2.11 4.12 -4.63
N LYS A 112 -1.34 4.66 -5.59
CA LYS A 112 -0.34 5.68 -5.24
C LYS A 112 -1.13 6.75 -4.50
N PRO A 113 -1.03 6.85 -3.16
CA PRO A 113 -1.77 7.87 -2.44
C PRO A 113 -1.41 9.19 -3.10
N ALA A 114 -2.42 10.02 -3.37
CA ALA A 114 -2.16 11.41 -3.72
C ALA A 114 -1.12 11.93 -2.70
N PRO A 115 -0.15 12.77 -3.08
CA PRO A 115 0.86 13.27 -2.13
C PRO A 115 0.24 13.82 -0.85
N ALA A 116 -1.00 14.32 -0.94
CA ALA A 116 -1.85 14.69 0.19
C ALA A 116 -2.21 13.52 1.16
N ALA A 117 -2.51 12.32 0.68
CA ALA A 117 -2.87 11.20 1.54
C ALA A 117 -1.66 10.68 2.35
N ARG A 118 -0.43 10.72 1.80
CA ARG A 118 0.78 10.28 2.52
C ARG A 118 1.11 11.13 3.74
N TRP A 119 0.83 12.43 3.69
CA TRP A 119 1.11 13.28 4.85
C TRP A 119 0.10 13.01 5.96
N PHE A 120 -1.16 12.70 5.66
CA PHE A 120 -2.14 12.32 6.69
C PHE A 120 -1.66 11.08 7.45
N ASP A 121 -1.10 10.09 6.75
CA ASP A 121 -0.57 8.87 7.37
C ASP A 121 0.60 9.14 8.35
N LEU A 122 1.36 10.23 8.16
CA LEU A 122 2.47 10.62 9.03
C LEU A 122 2.09 11.67 10.08
N ALA A 123 1.38 12.72 9.66
CA ALA A 123 1.03 13.85 10.50
C ALA A 123 -0.10 13.52 11.47
N PHE A 124 -1.07 12.69 11.08
CA PHE A 124 -2.17 12.34 11.96
C PHE A 124 -1.69 11.57 13.20
N PRO A 125 -0.85 10.52 13.09
CA PRO A 125 -0.28 9.87 14.27
C PRO A 125 0.54 10.82 15.14
N LEU A 126 1.32 11.73 14.54
CA LEU A 126 2.09 12.72 15.30
C LEU A 126 1.19 13.72 16.04
N LEU A 127 0.12 14.19 15.39
CA LEU A 127 -0.85 15.08 15.99
C LEU A 127 -1.61 14.37 17.11
N ALA A 128 -2.11 13.15 16.88
CA ALA A 128 -2.76 12.33 17.88
C ALA A 128 -1.82 12.08 19.07
N PHE A 129 -0.55 11.74 18.80
CA PHE A 129 0.46 11.55 19.83
C PHE A 129 0.73 12.83 20.63
N SER A 130 0.71 14.01 19.99
CA SER A 130 0.90 15.29 20.69
C SER A 130 -0.21 15.59 21.72
N GLN A 131 -1.44 15.16 21.46
CA GLN A 131 -2.62 15.40 22.31
C GLN A 131 -2.69 14.49 23.54
N LEU A 132 -1.91 13.41 23.58
CA LEU A 132 -1.91 12.47 24.72
C LEU A 132 -1.27 13.08 25.97
N ALA A 133 -1.72 12.62 27.14
CA ALA A 133 -1.08 12.94 28.41
C ALA A 133 0.36 12.38 28.45
N GLN A 134 1.22 12.97 29.28
CA GLN A 134 2.62 12.54 29.39
C GLN A 134 2.76 11.07 29.79
N ASP A 135 1.87 10.57 30.65
CA ASP A 135 1.88 9.17 31.07
C ASP A 135 1.44 8.22 29.95
N GLU A 136 0.42 8.60 29.16
CA GLU A 136 -0.05 7.85 27.99
C GLU A 136 1.03 7.79 26.89
N LYS A 137 1.73 8.90 26.67
CA LYS A 137 2.88 8.97 25.75
C LYS A 137 3.95 7.96 26.14
N ARG A 138 4.32 7.89 27.43
CA ARG A 138 5.32 6.92 27.92
C ARG A 138 4.86 5.47 27.71
N GLN A 139 3.57 5.19 27.93
CA GLN A 139 3.02 3.85 27.73
C GLN A 139 3.06 3.42 26.26
N LEU A 140 2.63 4.28 25.35
CA LEU A 140 2.69 3.99 23.91
C LEU A 140 4.13 3.83 23.41
N VAL A 141 5.04 4.70 23.84
CA VAL A 141 6.46 4.56 23.50
C VAL A 141 6.98 3.21 24.01
N GLY A 142 6.70 2.83 25.25
CA GLY A 142 7.10 1.53 25.79
C GLY A 142 6.53 0.32 25.02
N LEU A 143 5.29 0.40 24.55
CA LEU A 143 4.69 -0.63 23.71
C LEU A 143 5.38 -0.72 22.35
N VAL A 144 5.59 0.42 21.68
CA VAL A 144 6.28 0.48 20.39
C VAL A 144 7.72 -0.03 20.52
N GLU A 145 8.44 0.36 21.58
CA GLU A 145 9.76 -0.18 21.87
C GLU A 145 9.74 -1.70 22.02
N THR A 146 8.77 -2.24 22.75
CA THR A 146 8.65 -3.69 22.96
C THR A 146 8.42 -4.43 21.64
N LEU A 147 7.52 -3.92 20.80
CA LEU A 147 7.24 -4.48 19.46
C LEU A 147 8.45 -4.38 18.54
N LEU A 148 9.19 -3.27 18.59
CA LEU A 148 10.42 -3.10 17.81
C LEU A 148 11.49 -4.08 18.29
N ARG A 149 11.75 -4.20 19.60
CA ARG A 149 12.70 -5.18 20.15
C ARG A 149 12.38 -6.61 19.72
N LEU A 150 11.10 -6.98 19.72
CA LEU A 150 10.64 -8.29 19.25
C LEU A 150 10.88 -8.47 17.74
N LYS A 151 10.66 -7.43 16.94
CA LYS A 151 10.76 -7.51 15.47
C LYS A 151 12.19 -7.49 14.95
N ILE A 152 13.04 -6.61 15.47
CA ILE A 152 14.40 -6.39 14.94
C ILE A 152 15.50 -6.99 15.83
N GLY A 153 15.15 -7.50 17.01
CA GLY A 153 16.08 -8.03 17.99
C GLY A 153 16.67 -6.96 18.91
N GLU A 154 17.04 -7.36 20.11
CA GLU A 154 17.49 -6.46 21.19
C GLU A 154 18.80 -5.71 20.87
N VAL A 155 19.76 -6.37 20.20
CA VAL A 155 21.05 -5.74 19.86
C VAL A 155 20.87 -4.64 18.82
N ARG A 156 20.14 -4.91 17.74
CA ARG A 156 19.86 -3.93 16.68
C ARG A 156 19.00 -2.79 17.19
N PHE A 157 18.02 -3.09 18.05
CA PHE A 157 17.20 -2.07 18.70
C PHE A 157 18.04 -1.11 19.55
N ARG A 158 18.98 -1.62 20.37
CA ARG A 158 19.87 -0.78 21.16
C ARG A 158 20.75 0.13 20.29
N SER A 159 21.31 -0.41 19.20
CA SER A 159 22.09 0.37 18.24
C SER A 159 21.25 1.50 17.62
N MET A 160 20.06 1.17 17.12
CA MET A 160 19.15 2.12 16.49
C MET A 160 18.68 3.20 17.48
N ARG A 161 18.43 2.83 18.73
CA ARG A 161 18.05 3.79 19.78
C ARG A 161 19.18 4.76 20.10
N ALA A 162 20.39 4.27 20.33
CA ALA A 162 21.55 5.12 20.62
C ALA A 162 21.82 6.07 19.45
N PHE A 163 21.71 5.57 18.22
CA PHE A 163 21.79 6.38 17.01
C PHE A 163 20.72 7.48 16.95
N LEU A 164 19.46 7.15 17.25
CA LEU A 164 18.37 8.11 17.23
C LEU A 164 18.54 9.19 18.31
N GLU A 165 19.00 8.81 19.51
CA GLU A 165 19.32 9.74 20.60
C GLU A 165 20.44 10.71 20.17
N ASP A 166 21.56 10.19 19.65
CA ASP A 166 22.66 11.01 19.10
C ASP A 166 22.19 11.96 18.00
N PHE A 167 21.31 11.49 17.11
CA PHE A 167 20.76 12.29 16.01
C PHE A 167 19.86 13.41 16.51
N LEU A 168 18.97 13.14 17.46
CA LEU A 168 18.06 14.14 18.03
C LEU A 168 18.83 15.22 18.79
N ASP A 169 19.87 14.84 19.54
CA ASP A 169 20.72 15.79 20.25
C ASP A 169 21.45 16.70 19.26
N ALA A 170 22.08 16.13 18.21
CA ALA A 170 22.75 16.91 17.18
C ALA A 170 21.79 17.86 16.43
N LEU A 171 20.55 17.41 16.17
CA LEU A 171 19.53 18.22 15.53
C LEU A 171 19.05 19.36 16.45
N GLN A 172 18.88 19.07 17.73
CA GLN A 172 18.49 20.07 18.73
C GLN A 172 19.58 21.14 18.91
N ASP A 173 20.85 20.74 18.94
CA ASP A 173 21.99 21.65 19.04
C ASP A 173 22.11 22.54 17.80
N ALA A 174 22.01 21.96 16.60
CA ALA A 174 22.04 22.72 15.36
C ALA A 174 20.82 23.66 15.23
N ALA A 175 19.64 23.24 15.68
CA ALA A 175 18.45 24.10 15.72
C ALA A 175 18.61 25.25 16.72
N ARG A 176 19.20 24.99 17.90
CA ARG A 176 19.49 26.01 18.92
C ARG A 176 20.50 27.05 18.41
N ASP A 177 21.57 26.60 17.76
CA ASP A 177 22.58 27.47 17.15
C ASP A 177 21.95 28.42 16.12
N ARG A 178 21.14 27.90 15.19
CA ARG A 178 20.44 28.74 14.20
C ARG A 178 19.37 29.65 14.79
N ALA A 179 18.69 29.22 15.85
CA ALA A 179 17.72 30.07 16.53
C ALA A 179 18.39 31.31 17.15
N GLN A 180 19.62 31.19 17.65
CA GLN A 180 20.40 32.33 18.14
C GLN A 180 20.79 33.29 17.00
N HIS A 181 20.92 32.79 15.77
CA HIS A 181 21.23 33.58 14.58
C HIS A 181 20.01 34.11 13.81
N HIS A 182 18.79 33.96 14.35
CA HIS A 182 17.52 34.36 13.71
C HIS A 182 17.28 33.78 12.29
N ASP A 183 17.93 32.67 11.93
CA ASP A 183 17.85 32.07 10.59
C ASP A 183 17.12 30.72 10.58
N LEU A 184 15.82 30.76 10.92
CA LEU A 184 14.94 29.58 10.94
C LEU A 184 14.18 29.37 9.62
N LYS A 185 14.78 29.72 8.48
CA LYS A 185 14.16 29.49 7.17
C LYS A 185 14.07 27.98 6.86
N PRO A 186 13.07 27.51 6.10
CA PRO A 186 12.98 26.10 5.68
C PRO A 186 14.23 25.55 5.01
N GLU A 187 14.91 26.36 4.20
CA GLU A 187 16.17 25.99 3.57
C GLU A 187 17.30 25.78 4.60
N SER A 188 17.28 26.57 5.67
CA SER A 188 18.21 26.47 6.78
C SER A 188 18.01 25.17 7.55
N MET A 189 16.75 24.75 7.77
CA MET A 189 16.43 23.47 8.40
C MET A 189 16.82 22.27 7.53
N LYS A 190 16.63 22.37 6.21
CA LYS A 190 17.09 21.36 5.25
C LYS A 190 18.60 21.16 5.32
N GLN A 191 19.36 22.25 5.35
CA GLN A 191 20.81 22.19 5.48
C GLN A 191 21.26 21.56 6.80
N VAL A 192 20.61 21.89 7.92
CA VAL A 192 20.89 21.24 9.22
C VAL A 192 20.70 19.73 9.11
N LEU A 193 19.57 19.30 8.56
CA LEU A 193 19.26 17.87 8.42
C LEU A 193 20.27 17.14 7.52
N LEU A 194 20.70 17.77 6.43
CA LEU A 194 21.73 17.22 5.56
C LEU A 194 23.10 17.15 6.26
N SER A 195 23.54 18.21 6.94
CA SER A 195 24.83 18.21 7.65
C SER A 195 24.85 17.21 8.80
N THR A 196 23.77 17.14 9.59
CA THR A 196 23.65 16.16 10.68
C THR A 196 23.65 14.73 10.12
N ALA A 197 22.97 14.47 8.99
CA ALA A 197 23.00 13.16 8.35
C ALA A 197 24.39 12.79 7.81
N GLU A 198 25.16 13.75 7.29
CA GLU A 198 26.55 13.52 6.85
C GLU A 198 27.47 13.19 8.02
N ASP A 199 27.33 13.88 9.16
CA ASP A 199 28.10 13.57 10.36
C ASP A 199 27.71 12.22 10.96
N MET A 200 26.42 11.89 10.92
CA MET A 200 25.93 10.56 11.30
C MET A 200 26.46 9.46 10.38
N LYS A 201 26.52 9.70 9.06
CA LYS A 201 27.10 8.76 8.10
C LYS A 201 28.55 8.40 8.44
N LYS A 202 29.34 9.36 8.93
CA LYS A 202 30.73 9.13 9.36
C LYS A 202 30.80 8.29 10.64
N LYS A 203 29.86 8.49 11.58
CA LYS A 203 29.88 7.85 12.91
C LYS A 203 29.24 6.46 12.94
N HIS A 204 28.14 6.27 12.21
CA HIS A 204 27.29 5.07 12.29
C HIS A 204 27.19 4.28 10.97
N GLY A 205 27.69 4.84 9.87
CA GLY A 205 27.66 4.22 8.55
C GLY A 205 26.54 4.76 7.65
N GLU A 206 26.64 4.44 6.37
CA GLU A 206 25.84 5.07 5.31
C GLU A 206 24.38 4.61 5.27
N GLU A 207 24.12 3.35 5.60
CA GLU A 207 22.78 2.77 5.51
C GLU A 207 21.79 3.43 6.49
N GLU A 208 22.22 3.63 7.75
CA GLU A 208 21.37 4.21 8.80
C GLU A 208 21.08 5.70 8.54
N ALA A 209 22.07 6.45 8.08
CA ALA A 209 21.91 7.85 7.71
C ALA A 209 20.96 8.04 6.51
N ASN A 210 21.07 7.19 5.49
CA ASN A 210 20.20 7.25 4.32
C ASN A 210 18.74 6.92 4.66
N LEU A 211 18.51 5.96 5.57
CA LEU A 211 17.17 5.62 6.03
C LEU A 211 16.49 6.79 6.75
N LEU A 212 17.22 7.52 7.61
CA LEU A 212 16.71 8.71 8.27
C LEU A 212 16.38 9.82 7.27
N LEU A 213 17.29 10.10 6.33
CA LEU A 213 17.05 11.11 5.29
C LEU A 213 15.80 10.78 4.48
N ALA A 214 15.64 9.53 4.04
CA ALA A 214 14.45 9.09 3.31
C ALA A 214 13.15 9.28 4.13
N THR A 215 13.23 9.16 5.46
CA THR A 215 12.09 9.31 6.37
C THR A 215 11.76 10.78 6.63
N LEU A 216 12.77 11.64 6.82
CA LEU A 216 12.60 13.02 7.26
C LEU A 216 12.50 14.03 6.11
N MET A 217 13.13 13.77 4.97
CA MET A 217 13.13 14.69 3.82
C MET A 217 11.74 15.09 3.32
N PRO A 218 10.76 14.16 3.18
CA PRO A 218 9.40 14.53 2.76
C PRO A 218 8.74 15.55 3.69
N PHE A 219 9.04 15.52 4.99
CA PHE A 219 8.48 16.45 5.97
C PHE A 219 9.03 17.88 5.78
N ILE A 220 10.34 18.00 5.53
CA ILE A 220 10.98 19.30 5.31
C ILE A 220 10.48 19.95 4.03
N GLU A 221 10.40 19.18 2.93
CA GLU A 221 9.96 19.69 1.63
C GLU A 221 8.52 20.21 1.69
N PHE A 222 7.65 19.50 2.40
CA PHE A 222 6.28 19.94 2.64
C PHE A 222 6.20 21.21 3.50
N TRP A 223 6.97 21.28 4.59
CA TRP A 223 7.02 22.47 5.44
C TRP A 223 7.50 23.70 4.66
N GLY A 224 8.50 23.53 3.80
CA GLY A 224 8.99 24.57 2.90
C GLY A 224 7.96 25.01 1.84
N ALA A 225 7.14 24.08 1.34
CA ALA A 225 6.08 24.40 0.37
C ALA A 225 4.89 25.16 0.99
N SER A 226 4.58 24.90 2.27
CA SER A 226 3.45 25.52 2.98
C SER A 226 3.71 26.97 3.43
N ASN A 227 4.97 27.40 3.43
CA ASN A 227 5.43 28.73 3.87
C ASN A 227 5.80 29.67 2.69
N LYS A 228 5.51 29.29 1.45
CA LYS A 228 5.64 30.14 0.26
C LYS A 228 4.30 30.78 -0.09
#